data_AF-A0A1H2H6U5-F1
#
_entry.id   AF-A0A1H2H6U5-F1
#
_cell.length_a   1.000
_cell.length_b   1.000
_cell.length_c   1.000
_cell.angle_alpha   90.00
_cell.angle_beta   90.00
_cell.angle_gamma   90.00
#
_symmetry.space_group_name_H-M   'P 1'
#
loop_
_entity.id
_entity.type
_entity.pdbx_description
1 polymer ?
#
loop_
_entity_poly.entity_id
_entity_poly.type
_entity_poly.pdbx_seq_one_letter_code
_entity_poly.pdbx_strand_id
1 'polypeptide(L)'
;MLTPENFINEFKRFARLTQDTNLTYCQNLDIRSIEFGFRDFYQLQHEFPNLNSKQAWAISSRLMRRLCAIVEPDSNKVFYIFTIEKARPSHCSYHSMWAGDDKDGREVRVPRRVYFKRLEYPFPVYVIENEDQFSAWRCDWFGTAYLSPEIAEKYFISAFLHRARVVTG
;
A
#
# COMPACT_ATOMS: atom_id res chain seq x y z
N MET A 1 -0.33 -8.15 11.62
CA MET A 1 -1.73 -7.95 12.11
C MET A 1 -1.68 -6.90 13.21
N LEU A 2 -2.51 -5.86 13.14
CA LEU A 2 -2.50 -4.79 14.14
C LEU A 2 -2.98 -5.34 15.50
N THR A 3 -2.26 -5.01 16.57
CA THR A 3 -2.78 -5.20 17.93
C THR A 3 -4.02 -4.33 18.13
N PRO A 4 -4.92 -4.63 19.08
CA PRO A 4 -6.10 -3.79 19.32
C PRO A 4 -5.74 -2.33 19.57
N GLU A 5 -4.72 -2.05 20.37
CA GLU A 5 -4.24 -0.69 20.63
C GLU A 5 -3.75 0.01 19.35
N ASN A 6 -2.88 -0.66 18.57
CA ASN A 6 -2.37 -0.11 17.31
C ASN A 6 -3.50 0.11 16.31
N PHE A 7 -4.48 -0.79 16.25
CA PHE A 7 -5.66 -0.64 15.40
C PHE A 7 -6.43 0.63 15.73
N ILE A 8 -6.74 0.88 17.01
CA ILE A 8 -7.46 2.09 17.42
C ILE A 8 -6.66 3.36 17.10
N ASN A 9 -5.34 3.35 17.30
CA ASN A 9 -4.49 4.49 16.99
C ASN A 9 -4.45 4.79 15.49
N GLU A 10 -4.28 3.76 14.66
CA GLU A 10 -4.33 3.89 13.20
C GLU A 10 -5.73 4.27 12.69
N PHE A 11 -6.80 3.81 13.36
CA PHE A 11 -8.17 4.19 13.03
C PHE A 11 -8.43 5.67 13.30
N LYS A 12 -7.98 6.17 14.46
CA LYS A 12 -8.02 7.59 14.80
C LYS A 12 -7.23 8.43 13.78
N ARG A 13 -6.05 7.97 13.38
CA ARG A 13 -5.26 8.60 12.32
C ARG A 13 -6.01 8.62 11.00
N PHE A 14 -6.62 7.51 10.59
CA PHE A 14 -7.44 7.42 9.39
C PHE A 14 -8.61 8.42 9.40
N ALA A 15 -9.33 8.52 10.52
CA ALA A 15 -10.39 9.51 10.67
C ALA A 15 -9.86 10.94 10.49
N ARG A 16 -8.72 11.29 11.11
CA ARG A 16 -8.10 12.62 10.93
C ARG A 16 -7.74 12.92 9.48
N LEU A 17 -7.15 11.95 8.78
CA LEU A 17 -6.73 12.12 7.38
C LEU A 17 -7.92 12.21 6.41
N THR A 18 -9.08 11.73 6.82
CA THR A 18 -10.32 11.74 6.02
C THR A 18 -11.37 12.68 6.60
N GLN A 19 -10.94 13.69 7.36
CA GLN A 19 -11.82 14.62 8.04
C GLN A 19 -12.66 15.42 7.03
N ASP A 20 -13.99 15.30 7.16
CA ASP A 20 -14.92 16.19 6.49
C ASP A 20 -14.98 17.53 7.24
N THR A 21 -14.91 18.64 6.51
CA THR A 21 -14.94 19.99 7.06
C THR A 21 -16.26 20.33 7.76
N ASN A 22 -17.34 19.61 7.44
CA ASN A 22 -18.67 19.84 8.03
C ASN A 22 -18.92 19.02 9.30
N LEU A 23 -17.98 18.16 9.70
CA LEU A 23 -18.14 17.26 10.84
C LEU A 23 -17.13 17.60 11.95
N THR A 24 -17.54 17.41 13.20
CA THR A 24 -16.57 17.34 14.30
C THR A 24 -15.74 16.05 14.20
N TYR A 25 -14.59 16.02 14.86
CA TYR A 25 -13.74 14.84 14.89
C TYR A 25 -14.46 13.59 15.45
N CYS A 26 -15.25 13.76 16.52
CA CYS A 26 -16.01 12.66 17.11
C CYS A 26 -17.09 12.13 16.15
N GLN A 27 -17.84 13.02 15.49
CA GLN A 27 -18.84 12.61 14.49
C GLN A 27 -18.19 11.87 13.32
N ASN A 28 -17.01 12.33 12.88
CA ASN A 28 -16.26 11.65 11.82
C ASN A 28 -15.78 10.27 12.28
N LEU A 29 -15.32 10.11 13.53
CA LEU A 29 -15.00 8.78 14.08
C LEU A 29 -16.20 7.83 14.06
N ASP A 30 -17.39 8.30 14.45
CA ASP A 30 -18.60 7.48 14.42
C ASP A 30 -18.97 7.08 12.99
N ILE A 31 -18.95 8.03 12.05
CA ILE A 31 -19.24 7.78 10.64
C ILE A 31 -18.24 6.77 10.04
N ARG A 32 -16.95 6.94 10.31
CA ARG A 32 -15.95 5.96 9.84
C ARG A 32 -16.18 4.60 10.51
N SER A 33 -16.61 4.53 11.76
CA SER A 33 -16.89 3.25 12.44
C SER A 33 -18.02 2.48 11.73
N ILE A 34 -19.05 3.21 11.29
CA ILE A 34 -20.16 2.67 10.48
C ILE A 34 -19.67 2.08 9.17
N GLU A 35 -18.74 2.74 8.48
CA GLU A 35 -18.18 2.20 7.24
C GLU A 35 -17.46 0.85 7.45
N PHE A 36 -16.94 0.60 8.65
CA PHE A 36 -16.30 -0.66 9.03
C PHE A 36 -17.25 -1.69 9.64
N GLY A 37 -18.55 -1.40 9.71
CA GLY A 37 -19.58 -2.31 10.19
C GLY A 37 -19.89 -2.21 11.68
N PHE A 38 -19.45 -1.15 12.35
CA PHE A 38 -19.78 -0.88 13.75
C PHE A 38 -20.81 0.25 13.84
N ARG A 39 -21.66 0.27 14.86
CA ARG A 39 -22.68 1.30 15.09
C ARG A 39 -22.06 2.68 15.36
N ASP A 40 -20.99 2.72 16.14
CA ASP A 40 -20.33 3.94 16.60
C ASP A 40 -18.87 3.62 17.01
N PHE A 41 -18.09 4.65 17.33
CA PHE A 41 -16.69 4.49 17.70
C PHE A 41 -16.51 3.76 19.04
N TYR A 42 -17.45 3.93 19.97
CA TYR A 42 -17.44 3.22 21.25
C TYR A 42 -17.58 1.71 21.03
N GLN A 43 -18.54 1.28 20.21
CA GLN A 43 -18.71 -0.13 19.86
C GLN A 43 -17.44 -0.68 19.18
N LEU A 44 -16.85 0.07 18.25
CA LEU A 44 -15.60 -0.34 17.61
C LEU A 44 -14.48 -0.57 18.63
N GLN A 45 -14.30 0.33 19.62
CA GLN A 45 -13.29 0.18 20.66
C GLN A 45 -13.51 -1.05 21.56
N HIS A 46 -14.76 -1.37 21.86
CA HIS A 46 -15.11 -2.47 22.76
C HIS A 46 -15.21 -3.83 22.05
N GLU A 47 -15.65 -3.88 20.80
CA GLU A 47 -15.87 -5.13 20.08
C GLU A 47 -14.64 -5.59 19.32
N PHE A 48 -13.84 -4.68 18.75
CA PHE A 48 -12.65 -5.06 17.98
C PHE A 48 -11.70 -6.01 18.73
N PRO A 49 -11.37 -5.78 20.02
CA PRO A 49 -10.51 -6.70 20.78
C PRO A 49 -11.10 -8.09 20.97
N ASN A 50 -12.41 -8.23 20.85
CA ASN A 50 -13.16 -9.46 21.06
C ASN A 50 -13.50 -10.20 19.76
N LEU A 51 -13.13 -9.65 18.60
CA LEU A 51 -13.31 -10.31 17.32
C LEU A 51 -12.42 -11.54 17.20
N ASN A 52 -12.89 -12.54 16.46
CA ASN A 52 -12.02 -13.66 16.10
C ASN A 52 -10.90 -13.19 15.16
N SER A 53 -9.81 -13.96 15.09
CA SER A 53 -8.61 -13.62 14.33
C SER A 53 -8.90 -13.31 12.85
N LYS A 54 -9.84 -14.04 12.22
CA LYS A 54 -10.23 -13.82 10.82
C LYS A 54 -10.94 -12.48 10.62
N GLN A 55 -11.87 -12.14 11.51
CA GLN A 55 -12.60 -10.87 11.49
C GLN A 55 -11.65 -9.69 11.76
N ALA A 56 -10.86 -9.78 12.83
CA ALA A 56 -9.88 -8.76 13.20
C ALA A 56 -8.88 -8.51 12.07
N TRP A 57 -8.39 -9.57 11.43
CA TRP A 57 -7.49 -9.47 10.28
C TRP A 57 -8.13 -8.80 9.07
N ALA A 58 -9.38 -9.16 8.72
CA ALA A 58 -10.08 -8.56 7.58
C ALA A 58 -10.30 -7.05 7.77
N ILE A 59 -10.73 -6.66 8.98
CA ILE A 59 -10.96 -5.25 9.33
C ILE A 59 -9.63 -4.48 9.38
N SER A 60 -8.59 -5.04 10.02
CA SER A 60 -7.25 -4.44 10.05
C SER A 60 -6.67 -4.24 8.66
N SER A 61 -6.80 -5.23 7.79
CA SER A 61 -6.28 -5.17 6.42
C SER A 61 -7.03 -4.13 5.60
N ARG A 62 -8.35 -3.99 5.81
CA ARG A 62 -9.14 -2.93 5.18
C ARG A 62 -8.71 -1.53 5.65
N LEU A 63 -8.49 -1.34 6.94
CA LEU A 63 -8.01 -0.06 7.50
C LEU A 63 -6.63 0.28 6.92
N MET A 64 -5.70 -0.67 6.97
CA MET A 64 -4.34 -0.48 6.49
C MET A 64 -4.31 -0.11 5.00
N ARG A 65 -5.09 -0.80 4.16
CA ARG A 65 -5.19 -0.45 2.73
C ARG A 65 -5.70 0.96 2.50
N ARG A 66 -6.73 1.38 3.24
CA ARG A 66 -7.26 2.74 3.14
C ARG A 66 -6.25 3.79 3.57
N LEU A 67 -5.49 3.53 4.65
CA LEU A 67 -4.39 4.38 5.07
C LEU A 67 -3.31 4.48 3.99
N CYS A 68 -2.87 3.35 3.44
CA CYS A 68 -1.88 3.33 2.36
C CYS A 68 -2.35 4.12 1.12
N ALA A 69 -3.66 4.21 0.87
CA ALA A 69 -4.21 4.92 -0.27
C ALA A 69 -4.34 6.44 -0.09
N ILE A 70 -4.31 6.94 1.16
CA ILE A 70 -4.51 8.37 1.46
C ILE A 70 -3.25 9.04 2.02
N VAL A 71 -2.36 8.27 2.64
CA VAL A 71 -1.11 8.79 3.21
C VAL A 71 -0.21 9.23 2.06
N GLU A 72 0.21 10.49 2.11
CA GLU A 72 1.31 10.96 1.29
C GLU A 72 2.62 10.60 2.02
N PRO A 73 3.56 9.89 1.37
CA PRO A 73 4.85 9.63 1.98
C PRO A 73 5.69 10.91 2.01
N ASP A 74 6.73 10.87 2.83
CA ASP A 74 7.76 11.89 2.86
C ASP A 74 8.35 12.07 1.45
N SER A 75 8.31 13.30 0.94
CA SER A 75 8.82 13.67 -0.39
C SER A 75 10.33 13.44 -0.54
N ASN A 76 11.06 13.32 0.57
CA ASN A 76 12.49 13.04 0.57
C ASN A 76 12.82 11.54 0.51
N LYS A 77 11.83 10.68 0.68
CA LYS A 77 12.01 9.23 0.56
C LYS A 77 11.96 8.79 -0.90
N VAL A 78 12.80 7.80 -1.20
CA VAL A 78 12.82 7.13 -2.50
C VAL A 78 11.95 5.88 -2.46
N PHE A 79 11.28 5.61 -3.57
CA PHE A 79 10.37 4.49 -3.74
C PHE A 79 10.62 3.80 -5.08
N TYR A 80 10.07 2.61 -5.24
CA TYR A 80 9.86 1.97 -6.53
C TYR A 80 8.36 1.89 -6.81
N ILE A 81 7.96 2.09 -8.06
CA ILE A 81 6.55 1.98 -8.46
C ILE A 81 6.31 0.62 -9.08
N PHE A 82 5.39 -0.15 -8.51
CA PHE A 82 4.88 -1.40 -9.05
C PHE A 82 3.38 -1.26 -9.32
N THR A 83 2.88 -1.84 -10.40
CA THR A 83 1.46 -1.78 -10.77
C THR A 83 0.95 -3.16 -11.11
N ILE A 84 -0.23 -3.47 -10.58
CA ILE A 84 -0.94 -4.70 -10.85
C ILE A 84 -2.28 -4.36 -11.46
N GLU A 85 -2.51 -4.86 -12.66
CA GLU A 85 -3.77 -4.68 -13.37
C GLU A 85 -4.79 -5.74 -12.96
N LYS A 86 -6.04 -5.32 -12.74
CA LYS A 86 -7.13 -6.23 -12.35
C LYS A 86 -7.38 -7.33 -13.37
N ALA A 87 -7.18 -7.03 -14.66
CA ALA A 87 -7.37 -7.97 -15.75
C ALA A 87 -6.24 -9.02 -15.83
N ARG A 88 -5.08 -8.74 -15.22
CA ARG A 88 -3.90 -9.61 -15.26
C ARG A 88 -3.19 -9.60 -13.90
N PRO A 89 -3.81 -10.16 -12.84
CA PRO A 89 -3.28 -10.08 -11.48
C PRO A 89 -1.93 -10.83 -11.32
N SER A 90 -1.61 -11.76 -12.22
CA SER A 90 -0.30 -12.42 -12.28
C SER A 90 0.80 -11.57 -12.93
N HIS A 91 0.44 -10.50 -13.65
CA HIS A 91 1.40 -9.57 -14.23
C HIS A 91 1.57 -8.35 -13.33
N CYS A 92 2.77 -8.22 -12.78
CA CYS A 92 3.22 -7.02 -12.11
C CYS A 92 4.12 -6.24 -13.07
N SER A 93 3.73 -5.02 -13.42
CA SER A 93 4.57 -4.08 -14.15
C SER A 93 5.26 -3.13 -13.16
N TYR A 94 6.34 -2.47 -13.59
CA TYR A 94 7.04 -1.52 -12.75
C TYR A 94 7.56 -0.33 -13.56
N HIS A 95 7.66 0.83 -12.91
CA HIS A 95 8.31 1.98 -13.50
C HIS A 95 9.80 1.67 -13.65
N SER A 96 10.27 1.63 -14.90
CA SER A 96 11.54 1.02 -15.25
C SER A 96 12.52 1.99 -15.92
N MET A 97 13.81 1.73 -15.74
CA MET A 97 14.89 2.37 -16.48
C MET A 97 15.60 1.33 -17.35
N TRP A 98 16.14 1.79 -18.48
CA TRP A 98 17.01 0.97 -19.33
C TRP A 98 18.32 0.68 -18.59
N ALA A 99 18.75 -0.58 -18.61
CA ALA A 99 19.98 -1.04 -17.96
C ALA A 99 21.06 -1.47 -18.97
N GLY A 100 20.70 -1.67 -20.24
CA GLY A 100 21.56 -2.21 -21.29
C GLY A 100 20.79 -3.19 -22.17
N ASP A 101 21.50 -3.86 -23.06
CA ASP A 101 20.94 -4.91 -23.92
C ASP A 101 21.46 -6.30 -23.49
N ASP A 102 20.65 -7.33 -23.69
CA ASP A 102 21.07 -8.71 -23.51
C ASP A 102 21.84 -9.24 -24.74
N LYS A 103 22.32 -10.49 -24.63
CA LYS A 103 23.06 -11.17 -25.70
C LYS A 103 22.29 -11.31 -27.03
N ASP A 104 20.97 -11.19 -26.99
CA ASP A 104 20.10 -11.30 -28.16
C ASP A 104 19.71 -9.90 -28.69
N GLY A 105 20.31 -8.83 -28.16
CA GLY A 105 20.05 -7.44 -28.53
C GLY A 105 18.72 -6.89 -27.98
N ARG A 106 18.16 -7.51 -26.94
CA ARG A 106 16.88 -7.06 -26.34
C ARG A 106 17.15 -6.11 -25.18
N GLU A 107 16.34 -5.06 -25.09
CA GLU A 107 16.41 -4.12 -23.96
C GLU A 107 16.17 -4.82 -22.63
N VAL A 108 17.14 -4.71 -21.74
CA VAL A 108 17.01 -5.08 -20.34
C VAL A 108 16.59 -3.85 -19.55
N ARG A 109 15.46 -3.96 -18.86
CA ARG A 109 14.93 -2.91 -17.99
C ARG A 109 14.88 -3.38 -16.55
N VAL A 110 15.11 -2.45 -15.63
CA VAL A 110 15.10 -2.71 -14.18
C VAL A 110 14.23 -1.69 -13.46
N PRO A 111 13.71 -2.00 -12.26
CA PRO A 111 12.95 -1.03 -11.47
C PRO A 111 13.76 0.24 -11.23
N ARG A 112 13.12 1.39 -11.45
CA ARG A 112 13.71 2.71 -11.28
C ARG A 112 13.28 3.31 -9.94
N ARG A 113 14.25 3.86 -9.20
CA ARG A 113 13.97 4.66 -8.01
C ARG A 113 13.33 5.98 -8.40
N VAL A 114 12.29 6.37 -7.69
CA VAL A 114 11.58 7.63 -7.85
C VAL A 114 11.43 8.32 -6.51
N TYR A 115 11.48 9.65 -6.50
CA TYR A 115 10.97 10.42 -5.38
C TYR A 115 9.45 10.44 -5.46
N PHE A 116 8.78 10.45 -4.31
CA PHE A 116 7.34 10.51 -4.32
C PHE A 116 6.86 11.79 -5.01
N LYS A 117 6.05 11.59 -6.04
CA LYS A 117 5.21 12.61 -6.64
C LYS A 117 3.85 11.97 -6.74
N ARG A 118 2.81 12.58 -6.19
CA ARG A 118 1.46 12.03 -6.32
C ARG A 118 1.12 11.99 -7.82
N LEU A 119 1.08 10.79 -8.36
CA LEU A 119 0.77 10.55 -9.76
C LEU A 119 -0.74 10.39 -9.85
N GLU A 120 -1.36 11.14 -10.75
CA GLU A 120 -2.76 10.96 -11.12
C GLU A 120 -2.86 9.70 -11.98
N TYR A 121 -2.91 8.54 -11.32
CA TYR A 121 -3.20 7.29 -12.00
C TYR A 121 -4.71 7.05 -12.06
N PRO A 122 -5.21 6.35 -13.10
CA PRO A 122 -6.60 5.91 -13.17
C PRO A 122 -6.93 4.81 -12.14
N PHE A 123 -5.95 4.35 -11.37
CA PHE A 123 -6.09 3.29 -10.38
C PHE A 123 -5.67 3.79 -8.99
N PRO A 124 -6.13 3.14 -7.91
CA PRO A 124 -5.70 3.48 -6.55
C PRO A 124 -4.18 3.41 -6.43
N VAL A 125 -3.60 4.44 -5.82
CA VAL A 125 -2.17 4.55 -5.52
C VAL A 125 -1.97 4.28 -4.05
N TYR A 126 -1.14 3.30 -3.71
CA TYR A 126 -0.81 2.89 -2.35
C TYR A 126 0.63 3.25 -2.01
N VAL A 127 0.87 3.66 -0.77
CA VAL A 127 2.20 3.88 -0.20
C VAL A 127 2.49 2.76 0.78
N ILE A 128 3.56 2.01 0.54
CA ILE A 128 3.92 0.79 1.27
C ILE A 128 5.38 0.89 1.71
N GLU A 129 5.56 1.10 3.00
CA GLU A 129 6.85 1.30 3.66
C GLU A 129 7.26 0.13 4.55
N ASN A 130 6.35 -0.81 4.84
CA ASN A 130 6.62 -1.97 5.69
C ASN A 130 5.83 -3.23 5.29
N GLU A 131 6.16 -4.35 5.94
CA GLU A 131 5.61 -5.67 5.61
C GLU A 131 4.12 -5.84 5.94
N ASP A 132 3.64 -5.19 7.00
CA ASP A 132 2.21 -5.23 7.35
C ASP A 132 1.37 -4.52 6.27
N GLN A 133 1.84 -3.36 5.81
CA GLN A 133 1.23 -2.62 4.69
C GLN A 133 1.28 -3.43 3.38
N PHE A 134 2.42 -4.07 3.09
CA PHE A 134 2.57 -4.92 1.92
C PHE A 134 1.62 -6.12 1.97
N SER A 135 1.51 -6.78 3.12
CA SER A 135 0.59 -7.89 3.33
C SER A 135 -0.85 -7.45 3.13
N ALA A 136 -1.24 -6.29 3.68
CA ALA A 136 -2.58 -5.75 3.52
C ALA A 136 -2.91 -5.42 2.06
N TRP A 137 -2.00 -4.78 1.33
CA TRP A 137 -2.15 -4.54 -0.11
C TRP A 137 -2.27 -5.85 -0.88
N ARG A 138 -1.46 -6.85 -0.53
CA ARG A 138 -1.44 -8.15 -1.22
C ARG A 138 -2.76 -8.91 -1.15
N CYS A 139 -3.57 -8.65 -0.13
CA CYS A 139 -4.88 -9.28 0.05
C CYS A 139 -5.90 -8.86 -1.02
N ASP A 140 -5.67 -7.73 -1.68
CA ASP A 140 -6.45 -7.24 -2.81
C ASP A 140 -5.45 -6.73 -3.87
N TRP A 141 -4.76 -7.71 -4.47
CA TRP A 141 -3.60 -7.57 -5.38
C TRP A 141 -3.96 -6.76 -6.64
N PHE A 142 -4.08 -5.44 -6.49
CA PHE A 142 -4.55 -4.51 -7.51
C PHE A 142 -4.10 -3.07 -7.23
N GLY A 143 -3.86 -2.31 -8.31
CA GLY A 143 -3.53 -0.89 -8.26
C GLY A 143 -2.03 -0.62 -8.38
N THR A 144 -1.64 0.62 -8.14
CA THR A 144 -0.25 1.08 -8.19
C THR A 144 0.27 1.24 -6.77
N ALA A 145 1.46 0.75 -6.48
CA ALA A 145 2.10 0.89 -5.18
C ALA A 145 3.48 1.53 -5.28
N TYR A 146 3.69 2.55 -4.46
CA TYR A 146 4.99 3.07 -4.08
C TYR A 146 5.54 2.18 -2.96
N LEU A 147 6.54 1.37 -3.28
CA LEU A 147 7.20 0.47 -2.34
C LEU A 147 8.50 1.09 -1.87
N SER A 148 8.77 1.06 -0.56
CA SER A 148 10.11 1.37 -0.08
C SER A 148 11.14 0.40 -0.67
N PRO A 149 12.42 0.78 -0.76
CA PRO A 149 13.45 -0.09 -1.31
C PRO A 149 13.51 -1.46 -0.64
N GLU A 150 13.37 -1.51 0.68
CA GLU A 150 13.41 -2.74 1.46
C GLU A 150 12.28 -3.69 1.05
N ILE A 151 11.06 -3.18 0.86
CA ILE A 151 9.91 -3.98 0.43
C ILE A 151 10.05 -4.41 -1.03
N ALA A 152 10.44 -3.49 -1.91
CA ALA A 152 10.60 -3.78 -3.33
C ALA A 152 11.65 -4.87 -3.57
N GLU A 153 12.83 -4.74 -2.97
CA GLU A 153 13.96 -5.66 -3.17
C GLU A 153 13.69 -7.02 -2.52
N LYS A 154 12.97 -7.06 -1.38
CA LYS A 154 12.58 -8.32 -0.72
C LYS A 154 11.55 -9.11 -1.51
N TYR A 155 10.47 -8.47 -1.97
CA TYR A 155 9.31 -9.18 -2.55
C TYR A 155 9.31 -9.23 -4.09
N PHE A 156 10.07 -8.37 -4.76
CA PHE A 156 10.16 -8.30 -6.23
C PHE A 156 11.59 -8.51 -6.74
N ILE A 157 12.40 -9.28 -6.01
CA ILE A 157 13.82 -9.54 -6.32
C ILE A 157 14.07 -9.94 -7.77
N SER A 158 13.16 -10.73 -8.38
CA SER A 158 13.27 -11.18 -9.77
C SER A 158 13.35 -10.02 -10.77
N ALA A 159 12.68 -8.90 -10.50
CA ALA A 159 12.72 -7.71 -11.35
C ALA A 159 14.11 -7.04 -11.33
N PHE A 160 14.80 -7.09 -10.19
CA PHE A 160 16.14 -6.52 -10.04
C PHE A 160 17.23 -7.42 -10.65
N LEU A 161 17.02 -8.74 -10.61
CA LEU A 161 17.95 -9.71 -11.19
C LEU A 161 18.04 -9.64 -12.72
N HIS A 162 17.13 -8.94 -13.40
CA HIS A 162 17.23 -8.69 -14.84
C HIS A 162 18.56 -8.03 -15.22
N ARG A 163 19.13 -7.21 -14.34
CA ARG A 163 20.42 -6.54 -14.59
C ARG A 163 21.56 -7.50 -14.94
N ALA A 164 21.55 -8.72 -14.39
CA ALA A 164 22.57 -9.73 -14.65
C ALA A 164 22.54 -10.28 -16.10
N ARG A 165 21.52 -9.93 -16.89
CA ARG A 165 21.38 -10.31 -18.31
C ARG A 165 22.07 -9.33 -19.26
N VAL A 166 22.45 -8.15 -18.77
CA VAL A 166 23.13 -7.13 -19.57
C VAL A 166 24.52 -7.63 -19.94
N VAL A 167 24.85 -7.57 -21.22
CA VAL A 167 26.21 -7.82 -21.70
C VAL A 167 26.94 -6.49 -21.79
N THR A 168 28.05 -6.34 -21.08
CA THR A 168 28.97 -5.22 -21.29
C THR A 168 29.69 -5.42 -22.61
N GLY A 169 29.50 -4.49 -23.54
CA GLY A 169 30.29 -4.39 -24.77
C GLY A 169 31.73 -3.98 -24.52
#